data_AF-X0TD41-F1
#
_entry.id   AF-X0TD41-F1
#
_cell.length_a   1.000
_cell.length_b   1.000
_cell.length_c   1.000
_cell.angle_alpha   90.00
_cell.angle_beta   90.00
_cell.angle_gamma   90.00
#
_symmetry.space_group_name_H-M   'P 1'
#
loop_
_entity.id
_entity.type
_entity.pdbx_description
1 polymer ?
#
loop_
_entity_poly.entity_id
_entity_poly.type
_entity_poly.pdbx_seq_one_letter_code
_entity_poly.pdbx_strand_id
1 'polypeptide(L)' 'MRQRKGLSLMLRERVGTFKLDLIIEDKVIVELKAVTGYIPEVFKYQVLSYLKVSSLHVGLLINFGNKSCQVKRFVHK' A
#
# COMPACT_ATOMS: atom_id res chain seq x y z
N MET A 1 -16.51 -0.59 -5.95
CA MET A 1 -15.37 -0.58 -5.01
C MET A 1 -14.93 -2.01 -4.73
N ARG A 2 -13.74 -2.44 -5.17
CA ARG A 2 -13.25 -3.81 -4.92
C ARG A 2 -12.48 -3.80 -3.61
N GLN A 3 -13.03 -4.45 -2.58
CA GLN A 3 -12.49 -4.33 -1.23
C GLN A 3 -11.22 -5.15 -1.02
N ARG A 4 -10.96 -6.23 -1.77
CA ARG A 4 -9.78 -7.09 -1.56
C ARG A 4 -9.34 -7.73 -2.88
N LYS A 5 -8.14 -7.40 -3.36
CA LYS A 5 -7.48 -8.08 -4.49
C LYS A 5 -6.17 -8.65 -3.97
N GLY A 6 -5.99 -9.97 -4.09
CA GLY A 6 -4.68 -10.57 -3.85
C GLY A 6 -3.73 -10.14 -4.96
N LEU A 7 -2.60 -9.55 -4.60
CA LEU A 7 -1.53 -9.23 -5.54
C LEU A 7 -0.45 -10.30 -5.41
N SER A 8 -0.23 -11.06 -6.49
CA SER A 8 0.92 -11.98 -6.54
C SER A 8 2.19 -11.14 -6.71
N LEU A 9 3.10 -11.20 -5.74
CA LEU A 9 4.41 -10.55 -5.87
C LEU A 9 5.39 -11.48 -6.56
N MET A 10 5.96 -10.96 -7.64
CA MET A 10 6.97 -11.65 -8.44
C MET A 10 8.17 -10.72 -8.58
N LEU A 11 9.28 -11.06 -7.95
CA LEU A 11 10.55 -10.33 -8.01
C LEU A 11 11.62 -11.33 -8.42
N ARG A 12 11.86 -11.46 -9.73
CA ARG A 12 12.71 -12.49 -10.37
C ARG A 12 12.23 -13.94 -10.17
N GLU A 13 11.64 -14.24 -9.01
CA GLU A 13 11.02 -15.50 -8.59
C GLU A 13 9.69 -15.19 -7.85
N ARG A 14 8.86 -16.20 -7.57
CA ARG A 14 7.60 -16.01 -6.82
C ARG A 14 7.92 -15.87 -5.32
N VAL A 15 8.04 -14.64 -4.85
CA VAL A 15 8.43 -14.34 -3.45
C VAL A 15 7.25 -14.50 -2.48
N GLY A 16 6.01 -14.37 -2.96
CA GLY A 16 4.82 -14.61 -2.16
C GLY A 16 3.59 -13.89 -2.70
N THR A 17 2.46 -14.05 -2.03
CA THR A 17 1.23 -13.30 -2.30
C THR A 17 1.02 -12.27 -1.20
N PHE A 18 0.93 -11.01 -1.55
CA PHE A 18 0.48 -9.98 -0.60
C PHE A 18 -0.97 -9.64 -0.86
N LYS A 19 -1.67 -9.39 0.22
CA LYS A 19 -3.05 -8.94 0.17
C LYS A 19 -3.05 -7.44 0.36
N LEU A 20 -3.51 -6.73 -0.67
CA LEU A 20 -3.73 -5.30 -0.59
C LEU A 20 -4.98 -5.04 0.25
N ASP A 21 -4.93 -4.01 1.08
CA ASP A 21 -6.10 -3.56 1.83
C ASP A 21 -7.18 -3.07 0.88
N LEU A 22 -6.83 -2.16 -0.04
CA LEU A 22 -7.76 -1.59 -1.02
C LEU A 22 -7.08 -1.24 -2.33
N ILE A 23 -7.81 -1.43 -3.44
CA ILE A 23 -7.49 -0.85 -4.75
C ILE A 23 -8.73 -0.12 -5.25
N ILE A 24 -8.58 1.17 -5.56
CA ILE A 24 -9.66 2.01 -6.07
C ILE A 24 -9.54 2.09 -7.59
N GLU A 25 -10.60 1.67 -8.28
CA GLU A 25 -10.72 1.70 -9.75
C GLU A 25 -9.53 1.10 -10.52
N ASP A 26 -8.83 0.12 -9.93
CA ASP A 26 -7.58 -0.43 -10.50
C ASP A 26 -6.53 0.65 -10.83
N LYS A 27 -6.55 1.81 -10.14
CA LYS A 27 -5.67 2.97 -10.37
C LYS A 27 -4.87 3.39 -9.14
N VAL A 28 -5.46 3.27 -7.95
CA VAL A 28 -4.87 3.75 -6.69
C VAL A 28 -4.80 2.62 -5.69
N ILE A 29 -3.60 2.39 -5.15
CA ILE A 29 -3.39 1.50 -3.99
C ILE A 29 -3.61 2.29 -2.71
N VAL A 30 -4.35 1.72 -1.76
CA VAL A 30 -4.53 2.29 -0.43
C VAL A 30 -4.15 1.24 0.61
N GLU A 31 -3.19 1.59 1.46
CA GLU A 31 -2.73 0.81 2.61
C GLU A 31 -3.20 1.49 3.90
N LEU A 32 -3.87 0.74 4.77
CA LEU A 32 -4.45 1.23 6.01
C LEU A 32 -3.68 0.72 7.23
N LYS A 33 -3.41 1.61 8.19
CA LYS A 33 -2.74 1.28 9.46
C LYS A 33 -3.45 1.92 10.65
N ALA A 34 -3.32 1.27 11.80
CA ALA A 34 -3.87 1.72 13.08
C ALA A 34 -2.78 1.68 14.16
N VAL A 35 -1.65 2.35 13.90
CA VAL A 35 -0.48 2.34 14.80
C VAL A 35 -0.35 3.68 15.52
N THR A 36 -0.17 3.62 16.84
CA THR A 36 0.09 4.78 17.70
C THR A 36 1.57 5.15 17.69
N GLY A 37 1.89 6.42 17.91
CA GLY A 37 3.25 6.91 17.94
C GLY A 37 3.90 6.98 16.55
N TYR A 38 5.15 6.55 16.47
CA TYR A 38 5.94 6.60 15.24
C TYR A 38 5.43 5.58 14.21
N ILE A 39 5.29 6.02 12.95
CA ILE A 39 4.96 5.14 11.83
C ILE A 39 6.26 4.54 11.27
N PRO A 40 6.48 3.22 11.35
CA PRO A 40 7.63 2.55 10.77
C PRO A 40 7.77 2.77 9.26
N GLU A 41 9.00 2.97 8.77
CA GLU A 41 9.27 3.13 7.33
C GLU A 41 8.93 1.88 6.50
N VAL A 42 8.87 0.70 7.13
CA VAL A 42 8.46 -0.55 6.44
C VAL A 42 7.10 -0.41 5.75
N PHE A 43 6.17 0.36 6.31
CA PHE A 43 4.85 0.58 5.67
C PHE A 43 4.95 1.43 4.40
N LYS A 44 5.92 2.35 4.32
CA LYS A 44 6.22 3.07 3.08
C LYS A 44 6.77 2.10 2.03
N TYR A 45 7.74 1.26 2.41
CA TYR A 45 8.34 0.29 1.49
C TYR A 45 7.33 -0.75 0.98
N GLN A 46 6.34 -1.09 1.81
CA GLN A 46 5.22 -1.94 1.42
C GLN A 46 4.42 -1.30 0.27
N VAL A 47 3.99 -0.04 0.40
CA VAL A 47 3.27 0.68 -0.67
C VAL A 47 4.11 0.79 -1.94
N LEU A 48 5.40 1.12 -1.83
CA LEU A 48 6.29 1.21 -2.99
C LEU A 48 6.46 -0.13 -3.71
N SER A 49 6.53 -1.23 -2.96
CA SER A 49 6.61 -2.59 -3.53
C SER A 49 5.35 -2.93 -4.32
N TYR A 50 4.18 -2.52 -3.83
CA TYR A 50 2.92 -2.71 -4.54
C TYR A 50 2.85 -1.91 -5.83
N LEU A 51 3.21 -0.61 -5.78
CA LEU A 51 3.24 0.23 -6.98
C LEU A 51 4.15 -0.36 -8.07
N LYS A 52 5.32 -0.86 -7.65
CA LYS A 52 6.29 -1.51 -8.55
C LYS A 52 5.74 -2.77 -9.22
N VAL A 53 5.05 -3.64 -8.47
CA VAL A 53 4.55 -4.92 -9.00
C VAL A 53 3.24 -4.75 -9.78
N SER A 54 2.38 -3.80 -9.39
CA SER A 54 1.10 -3.58 -10.04
C SER A 54 1.16 -2.64 -11.24
N SER A 55 2.33 -2.03 -11.52
CA SER A 55 2.49 -0.96 -12.52
C SER A 55 1.53 0.22 -12.30
N LEU A 56 1.13 0.46 -11.04
CA LEU A 56 0.27 1.59 -10.68
C LEU A 56 1.11 2.76 -10.19
N HIS A 57 0.61 3.97 -10.43
CA HIS A 57 1.39 5.18 -10.25
C HIS A 57 1.11 5.87 -8.91
N VAL A 58 -0.04 5.62 -8.29
CA VAL A 58 -0.48 6.33 -7.08
C VAL A 58 -0.74 5.36 -5.94
N GLY A 59 -0.08 5.60 -4.82
CA GLY A 59 -0.28 4.88 -3.56
C GLY A 59 -0.57 5.83 -2.41
N LEU A 60 -1.48 5.45 -1.51
CA LEU A 60 -1.79 6.15 -0.28
C LEU A 60 -1.51 5.26 0.93
N LEU A 61 -0.69 5.75 1.87
CA LEU A 61 -0.57 5.17 3.20
C LEU A 61 -1.37 6.03 4.17
N ILE A 62 -2.40 5.45 4.78
CA ILE A 62 -3.30 6.13 5.71
C ILE A 62 -3.14 5.47 7.09
N ASN A 63 -2.72 6.23 8.09
CA ASN A 63 -2.66 5.78 9.47
C ASN A 63 -3.68 6.54 10.33
N PHE A 64 -4.59 5.81 10.97
CA PHE A 64 -5.61 6.37 11.87
C PHE A 64 -5.39 5.99 13.34
N GLY A 65 -4.24 5.38 13.68
CA GLY A 65 -3.92 4.99 15.06
C GLY A 65 -3.48 6.14 15.97
N ASN A 66 -3.12 7.30 15.40
CA ASN A 66 -2.74 8.49 16.16
C ASN A 66 -3.95 9.41 16.41
N LYS A 67 -3.75 10.47 17.21
CA LYS A 67 -4.79 11.47 17.52
C LYS A 67 -5.41 12.10 16.26
N SER A 68 -4.63 12.19 15.18
CA SER A 68 -5.10 12.64 13.88
C SER A 68 -4.78 11.60 12.81
N CYS A 69 -5.63 11.58 11.77
CA CYS A 69 -5.39 10.77 10.58
C CYS A 69 -4.17 11.31 9.82
N GLN A 70 -3.20 10.44 9.57
CA GLN A 70 -1.98 10.77 8.84
C GLN A 70 -2.06 10.14 7.46
N VAL A 71 -1.89 10.95 6.41
CA VAL A 71 -1.94 10.50 5.02
C VAL A 71 -0.62 10.81 4.33
N LYS A 72 0.00 9.81 3.71
CA LYS A 72 1.15 9.97 2.84
C LYS A 72 0.82 9.50 1.43
N ARG A 73 1.05 10.36 0.44
CA ARG A 73 0.89 10.04 -0.98
C ARG A 73 2.24 9.70 -1.60
N PHE A 74 2.26 8.64 -2.39
CA PHE A 74 3.41 8.19 -3.19
C PHE A 74 3.06 8.29 -4.67
N VAL A 75 4.03 8.74 -5.47
CA VAL A 75 3.94 8.78 -6.93
C VAL A 75 5.11 7.99 -7.49
N HIS A 76 4.81 6.90 -8.20
CA HIS A 76 5.77 6.07 -8.91
C HIS A 76 5.70 6.39 -10.40
N LYS A 77 6.86 6.54 -11.04
CA LYS A 77 7.00 6.79 -12.48
C LYS A 77 7.02 5.48 -13.25
#